data_AF-A0A2P5W8G4-F1
#
_entry.id   AF-A0A2P5W8G4-F1
#
_cell.length_a   1.000
_cell.length_b   1.000
_cell.length_c   1.000
_cell.angle_alpha   90.00
_cell.angle_beta   90.00
_cell.angle_gamma   90.00
#
_symmetry.space_group_name_H-M   'P 1'
#
loop_
_entity.id
_entity.type
_entity.pdbx_description
1 polymer ?
#
loop_
_entity_poly.entity_id
_entity_poly.type
_entity_poly.pdbx_seq_one_letter_code
_entity_poly.pdbx_strand_id
1 'polypeptide(L)'
;MEVFQSHRKSSSNNVIVSILPFYRSAPPLEVRLEDFEFFAMDRLRVLKGISDGLCRGKKPEEMEKLVVDLWKANMRHPQAVEEVNKDIISHFVLRLVYCRTEELRKWFLSMETTLFRHRFRLESSEAQRALMSEFKLPYKAVSNAEFESVKDKLGQVARSMGQNLPAADAIFYKVPFEEVPDLVSGRRVFIHKGHAYVAMNQVVSLVVTQFRSYISKALILTNRKWTSTIREQEKDRLTPIVEALCTSYLGPDYSQPQEFGEISIKDIDQVAKTSFPLCMRHLFEKVKEDHHLKHGGRMQLGLFLKGVGLKLDDALAFWKAEFAPKVSAERFDKEYAYNIRHNYGREGKRTDYTPYSCQKIISVTPGIGDHHGCPYRHFSEENLRAALVRMGVSSRAVEDVMDKVHNRHYQLACTLTFEAVHGSSCDAGINHPNQYFIDSQRVLQSKNGSVA
;
A
#
# COMPACT_ATOMS: atom_id res chain seq x y z
N MET A 1 -3.79 3.08 39.81
CA MET A 1 -5.10 2.50 40.16
C MET A 1 -5.10 1.06 39.73
N GLU A 2 -5.54 0.19 40.64
CA GLU A 2 -5.20 -1.23 40.79
C GLU A 2 -5.24 -2.07 39.51
N VAL A 3 -4.16 -2.83 39.30
CA VAL A 3 -4.02 -3.81 38.22
C VAL A 3 -4.65 -5.11 38.71
N PHE A 4 -5.85 -5.43 38.22
CA PHE A 4 -6.40 -6.77 38.37
C PHE A 4 -5.57 -7.75 37.53
N GLN A 5 -4.69 -8.50 38.19
CA GLN A 5 -4.00 -9.66 37.63
C GLN A 5 -5.02 -10.79 37.41
N SER A 6 -5.27 -11.13 36.15
CA SER A 6 -5.86 -12.41 35.77
C SER A 6 -4.73 -13.36 35.38
N HIS A 7 -4.21 -14.11 36.35
CA HIS A 7 -3.39 -15.28 36.08
C HIS A 7 -4.27 -16.39 35.50
N ARG A 8 -4.23 -16.60 34.19
CA ARG A 8 -4.81 -17.81 33.58
C ARG A 8 -3.72 -18.89 33.53
N LYS A 9 -3.74 -19.77 34.53
CA LYS A 9 -3.05 -21.07 34.50
C LYS A 9 -3.59 -21.88 33.32
N SER A 10 -2.69 -22.64 32.69
CA SER A 10 -2.99 -23.58 31.62
C SER A 10 -4.04 -24.60 32.05
N SER A 11 -5.06 -24.79 31.22
CA SER A 11 -5.97 -25.93 31.31
C SER A 11 -6.21 -26.39 29.89
N SER A 12 -5.68 -27.57 29.59
CA SER A 12 -5.91 -28.34 28.38
C SER A 12 -7.40 -28.58 28.18
N ASN A 13 -7.98 -27.89 27.21
CA ASN A 13 -9.21 -28.30 26.53
C ASN A 13 -9.10 -27.77 25.09
N ASN A 14 -9.19 -28.69 24.12
CA ASN A 14 -9.29 -28.42 22.69
C ASN A 14 -10.60 -27.69 22.36
N VAL A 15 -10.70 -26.44 22.80
CA VAL A 15 -11.66 -25.48 22.29
C VAL A 15 -10.91 -24.74 21.20
N ILE A 16 -11.44 -24.76 19.98
CA ILE A 16 -10.95 -23.92 18.88
C ILE A 16 -11.22 -22.47 19.31
N VAL A 17 -10.28 -21.90 20.05
CA VAL A 17 -10.30 -20.49 20.46
C VAL A 17 -9.90 -19.70 19.23
N SER A 18 -10.81 -18.84 18.78
CA SER A 18 -10.60 -17.94 17.66
C SER A 18 -9.22 -17.29 17.70
N ILE A 19 -8.47 -17.42 16.61
CA ILE A 19 -7.07 -16.96 16.47
C ILE A 19 -7.02 -15.46 16.16
N LEU A 20 -8.15 -14.82 15.82
CA LEU A 20 -8.19 -13.41 15.42
C LEU A 20 -8.03 -12.45 16.63
N PRO A 21 -6.90 -11.74 16.78
CA PRO A 21 -6.70 -10.81 17.90
C PRO A 21 -7.45 -9.49 17.70
N PHE A 22 -7.99 -8.93 18.79
CA PHE A 22 -8.61 -7.58 18.79
C PHE A 22 -7.64 -6.44 19.06
N TYR A 23 -6.36 -6.76 19.29
CA TYR A 23 -5.31 -5.77 19.54
C TYR A 23 -5.66 -4.80 20.69
N ARG A 24 -6.28 -5.32 21.77
CA ARG A 24 -6.69 -4.50 22.92
C ARG A 24 -5.50 -4.05 23.76
N SER A 25 -4.63 -4.98 24.10
CA SER A 25 -3.40 -4.73 24.84
C SER A 25 -2.23 -5.29 24.07
N ALA A 26 -1.12 -4.57 24.05
CA ALA A 26 0.13 -5.13 23.59
C ALA A 26 0.53 -6.25 24.57
N PRO A 27 0.84 -7.46 24.09
CA PRO A 27 1.28 -8.54 24.96
C PRO A 27 2.68 -8.18 25.53
N PRO A 28 3.01 -8.64 26.74
CA PRO A 28 4.33 -8.44 27.33
C PRO A 28 5.34 -9.39 26.63
N LEU A 29 5.67 -9.08 25.39
CA LEU A 29 6.63 -9.82 24.58
C LEU A 29 7.89 -8.97 24.39
N GLU A 30 9.05 -9.60 24.55
CA GLU A 30 10.31 -9.02 24.13
C GLU A 30 10.55 -9.37 22.67
N VAL A 31 10.91 -8.37 21.86
CA VAL A 31 11.08 -8.50 20.42
C VAL A 31 12.38 -7.82 20.03
N ARG A 32 13.19 -8.47 19.20
CA ARG A 32 14.38 -7.86 18.64
C ARG A 32 13.99 -6.70 17.72
N LEU A 33 14.80 -5.65 17.66
CA LEU A 33 14.51 -4.49 16.80
C LEU A 33 14.40 -4.86 15.31
N GLU A 34 15.16 -5.86 14.87
CA GLU A 34 15.11 -6.39 13.51
C GLU A 34 13.75 -7.04 13.21
N ASP A 35 13.27 -7.92 14.09
CA ASP A 35 11.97 -8.57 13.97
C ASP A 35 10.82 -7.55 14.05
N PHE A 36 10.99 -6.52 14.89
CA PHE A 36 10.05 -5.41 15.04
C PHE A 36 9.84 -4.67 13.71
N GLU A 37 10.92 -4.35 12.99
CA GLU A 37 10.84 -3.70 11.69
C GLU A 37 10.31 -4.65 10.60
N PHE A 38 10.82 -5.89 10.56
CA PHE A 38 10.44 -6.88 9.56
C PHE A 38 8.95 -7.24 9.62
N PHE A 39 8.42 -7.49 10.82
CA PHE A 39 6.99 -7.78 11.00
C PHE A 39 6.11 -6.60 10.59
N ALA A 40 6.54 -5.37 10.90
CA ALA A 40 5.82 -4.17 10.50
C ALA A 40 5.80 -3.98 8.97
N MET A 41 6.92 -4.24 8.30
CA MET A 41 7.01 -4.19 6.83
C MET A 41 6.08 -5.21 6.17
N ASP A 42 6.03 -6.44 6.67
CA ASP A 42 5.17 -7.49 6.12
C ASP A 42 3.68 -7.14 6.24
N ARG A 43 3.24 -6.66 7.40
CA ARG A 43 1.86 -6.17 7.54
C ARG A 43 1.59 -4.97 6.63
N LEU A 44 2.57 -4.07 6.51
CA LEU A 44 2.41 -2.89 5.67
C LEU A 44 2.26 -3.25 4.19
N ARG A 45 2.93 -4.31 3.70
CA ARG A 45 2.70 -4.86 2.35
C ARG A 45 1.25 -5.30 2.16
N VAL A 46 0.67 -6.00 3.13
CA VAL A 46 -0.75 -6.40 3.10
C VAL A 46 -1.66 -5.17 3.04
N LEU A 47 -1.46 -4.19 3.92
CA LEU A 47 -2.32 -3.00 3.98
C LEU A 47 -2.21 -2.14 2.71
N LYS A 48 -1.01 -1.99 2.14
CA LYS A 48 -0.82 -1.28 0.86
C LYS A 48 -1.50 -2.04 -0.29
N GLY A 49 -1.36 -3.36 -0.37
CA GLY A 49 -2.05 -4.16 -1.39
C GLY A 49 -3.58 -4.07 -1.31
N ILE A 50 -4.14 -3.99 -0.10
CA ILE A 50 -5.57 -3.72 0.10
C ILE A 50 -5.95 -2.33 -0.40
N SER A 51 -5.15 -1.31 -0.07
CA SER A 51 -5.34 0.07 -0.53
C SER A 51 -5.37 0.15 -2.06
N ASP A 52 -4.41 -0.51 -2.72
CA ASP A 52 -4.29 -0.52 -4.18
C ASP A 52 -5.47 -1.23 -4.84
N GLY A 53 -5.89 -2.38 -4.29
CA GLY A 53 -7.07 -3.11 -4.77
C GLY A 53 -8.35 -2.26 -4.72
N LEU A 54 -8.57 -1.55 -3.61
CA LEU A 54 -9.70 -0.64 -3.47
C LEU A 54 -9.64 0.55 -4.44
N CYS A 55 -8.46 1.15 -4.62
CA CYS A 55 -8.29 2.29 -5.54
C CYS A 55 -8.48 1.91 -7.02
N ARG A 56 -8.25 0.64 -7.35
CA ARG A 56 -8.56 0.03 -8.66
C ARG A 56 -10.02 -0.36 -8.83
N GLY A 57 -10.85 -0.21 -7.80
CA GLY A 57 -12.27 -0.55 -7.86
C GLY A 57 -12.55 -2.05 -7.93
N LYS A 58 -11.66 -2.89 -7.37
CA LYS A 58 -11.88 -4.34 -7.30
C LYS A 58 -13.20 -4.66 -6.60
N LYS A 59 -13.91 -5.65 -7.12
CA LYS A 59 -15.20 -6.10 -6.56
C LYS A 59 -15.01 -6.81 -5.22
N PRO A 60 -16.06 -6.94 -4.39
CA PRO A 60 -15.97 -7.58 -3.07
C PRO A 60 -15.33 -8.98 -3.08
N GLU A 61 -15.66 -9.81 -4.09
CA GLU A 61 -15.15 -11.18 -4.23
C GLU A 61 -13.65 -11.19 -4.60
N GLU A 62 -13.24 -10.27 -5.49
CA GLU A 62 -11.83 -10.10 -5.87
C GLU A 62 -10.99 -9.58 -4.71
N MET A 63 -11.55 -8.67 -3.92
CA MET A 63 -10.93 -8.16 -2.71
C MET A 63 -10.73 -9.25 -1.65
N GLU A 64 -11.70 -10.14 -1.48
CA GLU A 64 -11.59 -11.26 -0.56
C GLU A 64 -10.43 -12.19 -0.93
N LYS A 65 -10.36 -12.59 -2.21
CA LYS A 65 -9.24 -13.40 -2.71
C LYS A 65 -7.90 -12.69 -2.54
N LEU A 66 -7.84 -11.40 -2.91
CA LEU A 66 -6.61 -10.59 -2.78
C LEU A 66 -6.11 -10.53 -1.34
N VAL A 67 -7.00 -10.27 -0.37
CA VAL A 67 -6.62 -10.18 1.05
C VAL A 67 -6.07 -11.52 1.54
N VAL A 68 -6.70 -12.63 1.17
CA VAL A 68 -6.22 -13.98 1.52
C VAL A 68 -4.83 -14.23 0.96
N ASP A 69 -4.61 -13.92 -0.31
CA ASP A 69 -3.32 -14.16 -0.98
C ASP A 69 -2.21 -13.29 -0.39
N LEU A 70 -2.49 -12.00 -0.13
CA LEU A 70 -1.57 -11.08 0.53
C LEU A 70 -1.23 -11.55 1.96
N TRP A 71 -2.23 -11.99 2.72
CA TRP A 71 -2.01 -12.50 4.08
C TRP A 71 -1.12 -13.74 4.06
N LYS A 72 -1.40 -14.70 3.18
CA LYS A 72 -0.61 -15.93 3.05
C LYS A 72 0.83 -15.65 2.65
N ALA A 73 1.05 -14.72 1.72
CA ALA A 73 2.38 -14.40 1.21
C ALA A 73 3.26 -13.66 2.22
N ASN A 74 2.69 -12.80 3.07
CA ASN A 74 3.47 -11.90 3.92
C ASN A 74 3.39 -12.23 5.42
N MET A 75 2.27 -12.77 5.91
CA MET A 75 2.04 -12.88 7.37
C MET A 75 2.21 -14.29 7.93
N ARG A 76 2.40 -15.31 7.09
CA ARG A 76 2.63 -16.69 7.55
C ARG A 76 3.98 -16.85 8.24
N HIS A 77 4.04 -17.78 9.19
CA HIS A 77 5.27 -18.22 9.82
C HIS A 77 5.25 -19.75 10.01
N PRO A 78 6.40 -20.46 9.89
CA PRO A 78 6.44 -21.92 10.08
C PRO A 78 5.93 -22.39 11.44
N GLN A 79 6.08 -21.56 12.47
CA GLN A 79 5.61 -21.81 13.82
C GLN A 79 4.33 -21.01 14.09
N ALA A 80 3.25 -21.70 14.47
CA ALA A 80 1.93 -21.08 14.67
C ALA A 80 1.92 -19.99 15.77
N VAL A 81 2.73 -20.16 16.83
CA VAL A 81 2.86 -19.15 17.91
C VAL A 81 3.47 -17.85 17.37
N GLU A 82 4.51 -17.98 16.54
CA GLU A 82 5.18 -16.84 15.93
C GLU A 82 4.33 -16.16 14.85
N GLU A 83 3.44 -16.89 14.17
CA GLU A 83 2.45 -16.27 13.27
C GLU A 83 1.51 -15.32 14.04
N VAL A 84 1.03 -15.75 15.20
CA VAL A 84 0.19 -14.91 16.09
C VAL A 84 0.99 -13.72 16.64
N ASN A 85 2.23 -13.95 17.10
CA ASN A 85 3.09 -12.89 17.58
C ASN A 85 3.36 -11.86 16.48
N LYS A 86 3.73 -12.31 15.28
CA LYS A 86 3.95 -11.46 14.10
C LYS A 86 2.73 -10.60 13.78
N ASP A 87 1.53 -11.17 13.78
CA ASP A 87 0.27 -10.43 13.59
C ASP A 87 0.08 -9.33 14.65
N ILE A 88 0.22 -9.68 15.93
CA ILE A 88 0.00 -8.76 17.04
C ILE A 88 1.06 -7.65 17.05
N ILE A 89 2.34 -8.02 17.00
CA ILE A 89 3.46 -7.08 17.06
C ILE A 89 3.37 -6.10 15.90
N SER A 90 3.25 -6.59 14.66
CA SER A 90 3.18 -5.75 13.46
C SER A 90 2.06 -4.70 13.55
N HIS A 91 0.89 -5.09 14.06
CA HIS A 91 -0.21 -4.16 14.28
C HIS A 91 0.16 -3.03 15.25
N PHE A 92 0.75 -3.36 16.40
CA PHE A 92 1.14 -2.36 17.40
C PHE A 92 2.30 -1.47 16.93
N VAL A 93 3.25 -2.03 16.16
CA VAL A 93 4.30 -1.22 15.52
C VAL A 93 3.68 -0.21 14.57
N LEU A 94 2.79 -0.65 13.67
CA LEU A 94 2.14 0.25 12.72
C LEU A 94 1.24 1.29 13.41
N ARG A 95 0.69 1.02 14.61
CA ARG A 95 0.02 2.08 15.40
C ARG A 95 0.97 3.20 15.78
N LEU A 96 2.23 2.92 16.15
CA LEU A 96 3.21 3.97 16.45
C LEU A 96 3.49 4.82 15.20
N VAL A 97 3.65 4.16 14.05
CA VAL A 97 3.93 4.77 12.75
C VAL A 97 2.78 5.67 12.29
N TYR A 98 1.55 5.14 12.28
CA TYR A 98 0.39 5.78 11.68
C TYR A 98 -0.45 6.62 12.65
N CYS A 99 -0.10 6.68 13.94
CA CYS A 99 -0.79 7.58 14.87
C CYS A 99 -0.46 9.06 14.66
N ARG A 100 0.65 9.38 13.98
CA ARG A 100 1.33 10.70 14.01
C ARG A 100 0.52 11.84 13.40
N THR A 101 -0.09 11.65 12.22
CA THR A 101 -0.92 12.67 11.56
C THR A 101 -2.36 12.18 11.36
N GLU A 102 -3.28 13.09 11.06
CA GLU A 102 -4.67 12.72 10.81
C GLU A 102 -4.83 11.88 9.54
N GLU A 103 -4.10 12.21 8.48
CA GLU A 103 -4.12 11.47 7.21
C GLU A 103 -3.63 10.05 7.40
N LEU A 104 -2.50 9.87 8.12
CA LEU A 104 -1.95 8.55 8.43
C LEU A 104 -2.93 7.72 9.26
N ARG A 105 -3.58 8.34 10.26
CA ARG A 105 -4.59 7.66 11.09
C ARG A 105 -5.78 7.22 10.26
N LYS A 106 -6.31 8.09 9.39
CA LYS A 106 -7.44 7.79 8.51
C LYS A 106 -7.11 6.62 7.57
N TRP A 107 -5.93 6.65 6.96
CA TRP A 107 -5.49 5.59 6.05
C TRP A 107 -5.34 4.26 6.78
N PHE A 108 -4.57 4.21 7.88
CA PHE A 108 -4.36 2.99 8.65
C PHE A 108 -5.68 2.44 9.19
N LEU A 109 -6.53 3.30 9.78
CA LEU A 109 -7.84 2.89 10.27
C LEU A 109 -8.68 2.26 9.16
N SER A 110 -8.69 2.83 7.95
CA SER A 110 -9.44 2.28 6.82
C SER A 110 -8.91 0.91 6.38
N MET A 111 -7.59 0.79 6.18
CA MET A 111 -6.98 -0.44 5.68
C MET A 111 -7.05 -1.57 6.71
N GLU A 112 -6.77 -1.27 7.97
CA GLU A 112 -6.79 -2.22 9.08
C GLU A 112 -8.23 -2.71 9.38
N THR A 113 -9.22 -1.82 9.28
CA THR A 113 -10.64 -2.19 9.40
C THR A 113 -11.06 -3.11 8.26
N THR A 114 -10.57 -2.87 7.04
CA THR A 114 -10.85 -3.70 5.87
C THR A 114 -10.22 -5.09 6.02
N LEU A 115 -8.95 -5.16 6.44
CA LEU A 115 -8.27 -6.41 6.74
C LEU A 115 -9.01 -7.22 7.81
N PHE A 116 -9.38 -6.58 8.92
CA PHE A 116 -10.14 -7.22 9.99
C PHE A 116 -11.49 -7.76 9.51
N ARG A 117 -12.22 -6.98 8.69
CA ARG A 117 -13.50 -7.41 8.09
C ARG A 117 -13.36 -8.70 7.30
N HIS A 118 -12.35 -8.80 6.44
CA HIS A 118 -12.13 -10.01 5.63
C HIS A 118 -11.69 -11.19 6.49
N ARG A 119 -10.76 -10.99 7.43
CA ARG A 119 -10.34 -12.06 8.34
C ARG A 119 -11.50 -12.59 9.18
N PHE A 120 -12.34 -11.71 9.72
CA PHE A 120 -13.51 -12.10 10.51
C PHE A 120 -14.52 -12.96 9.70
N ARG A 121 -14.70 -12.66 8.40
CA ARG A 121 -15.60 -13.44 7.54
C ARG A 121 -15.13 -14.87 7.28
N LEU A 122 -13.82 -15.10 7.32
CA LEU A 122 -13.22 -16.42 7.12
C LEU A 122 -13.29 -17.30 8.37
N GLU A 123 -13.59 -16.72 9.54
CA GLU A 123 -13.78 -17.46 10.79
C GLU A 123 -15.07 -18.30 10.75
N SER A 124 -15.08 -19.43 11.47
CA SER A 124 -16.26 -20.28 11.60
C SER A 124 -17.40 -19.56 12.33
N SER A 125 -18.64 -20.04 12.15
CA SER A 125 -19.81 -19.46 12.84
C SER A 125 -19.68 -19.53 14.37
N GLU A 126 -19.00 -20.55 14.91
CA GLU A 126 -18.69 -20.71 16.33
C GLU A 126 -17.68 -19.65 16.79
N ALA A 127 -16.61 -19.46 16.02
CA ALA A 127 -15.58 -18.46 16.31
C ALA A 127 -16.14 -17.03 16.24
N GLN A 128 -16.96 -16.72 15.23
CA GLN A 128 -17.64 -15.44 15.12
C GLN A 128 -18.54 -15.16 16.34
N ARG A 129 -19.31 -16.15 16.80
CA ARG A 129 -20.14 -16.02 18.01
C ARG A 129 -19.30 -15.79 19.27
N ALA A 130 -18.18 -16.50 19.41
CA ALA A 130 -17.25 -16.30 20.52
C ALA A 130 -16.67 -14.87 20.51
N LEU A 131 -16.23 -14.39 19.34
CA LEU A 131 -15.69 -13.04 19.13
C LEU A 131 -16.73 -11.95 19.43
N MET A 132 -18.00 -12.14 19.04
CA MET A 132 -19.09 -11.22 19.40
C MET A 132 -19.25 -11.07 20.91
N SER A 133 -19.19 -12.19 21.65
CA SER A 133 -19.33 -12.18 23.11
C SER A 133 -18.23 -11.37 23.80
N GLU A 134 -17.00 -11.40 23.26
CA GLU A 134 -15.85 -10.71 23.83
C GLU A 134 -15.92 -9.18 23.66
N PHE A 135 -16.58 -8.69 22.61
CA PHE A 135 -16.83 -7.26 22.41
C PHE A 135 -17.89 -6.67 23.34
N LYS A 136 -18.58 -7.49 24.15
CA LYS A 136 -19.70 -7.05 25.02
C LYS A 136 -20.70 -6.20 24.23
N LEU A 137 -20.95 -6.60 22.98
CA LEU A 137 -21.79 -5.85 22.05
C LEU A 137 -23.24 -5.82 22.56
N PRO A 138 -23.97 -4.70 22.38
CA PRO A 138 -25.36 -4.59 22.80
C PRO A 138 -26.29 -5.31 21.82
N TYR A 139 -26.16 -6.64 21.69
CA TYR A 139 -27.04 -7.46 20.86
C TYR A 139 -27.88 -8.43 21.70
N LYS A 140 -29.08 -8.73 21.20
CA LYS A 140 -29.98 -9.76 21.75
C LYS A 140 -30.37 -10.71 20.63
N ALA A 141 -30.28 -12.02 20.88
CA ALA A 141 -30.82 -12.99 19.94
C ALA A 141 -32.34 -12.80 19.83
N VAL A 142 -32.85 -12.80 18.60
CA VAL A 142 -34.29 -12.67 18.34
C VAL A 142 -34.95 -14.00 18.68
N SER A 143 -35.99 -13.96 19.52
CA SER A 143 -36.78 -15.15 19.85
C SER A 143 -37.65 -15.59 18.66
N ASN A 144 -38.07 -16.86 18.60
CA ASN A 144 -38.93 -17.35 17.53
C ASN A 144 -40.25 -16.56 17.43
N ALA A 145 -40.85 -16.19 18.57
CA ALA A 145 -42.08 -15.40 18.59
C ALA A 145 -41.88 -13.99 18.03
N GLU A 146 -40.76 -13.34 18.38
CA GLU A 146 -40.42 -12.02 17.83
C GLU A 146 -40.09 -12.13 16.33
N PHE A 147 -39.36 -13.17 15.91
CA PHE A 147 -39.01 -13.42 14.52
C PHE A 147 -40.27 -13.57 13.65
N GLU A 148 -41.23 -14.41 14.03
CA GLU A 148 -42.47 -14.58 13.27
C GLU A 148 -43.26 -13.26 13.15
N SER A 149 -43.23 -12.39 14.17
CA SER A 149 -43.89 -11.09 14.12
C SER A 149 -43.29 -10.10 13.11
N VAL A 150 -41.99 -10.25 12.78
CA VAL A 150 -41.26 -9.35 11.87
C VAL A 150 -40.87 -10.01 10.54
N LYS A 151 -41.17 -11.30 10.38
CA LYS A 151 -40.75 -12.14 9.25
C LYS A 151 -41.09 -11.56 7.89
N ASP A 152 -42.32 -11.06 7.73
CA ASP A 152 -42.75 -10.44 6.47
C ASP A 152 -41.92 -9.21 6.12
N LYS A 153 -41.56 -8.40 7.12
CA LYS A 153 -40.72 -7.21 6.94
C LYS A 153 -39.28 -7.58 6.64
N LEU A 154 -38.74 -8.60 7.32
CA LEU A 154 -37.42 -9.16 6.98
C LEU A 154 -37.40 -9.71 5.55
N GLY A 155 -38.47 -10.38 5.12
CA GLY A 155 -38.64 -10.85 3.75
C GLY A 155 -38.74 -9.72 2.71
N GLN A 156 -39.33 -8.57 3.06
CA GLN A 156 -39.30 -7.37 2.21
C GLN A 156 -37.88 -6.85 2.03
N VAL A 157 -37.09 -6.78 3.11
CA VAL A 157 -35.68 -6.36 3.05
C VAL A 157 -34.85 -7.33 2.21
N ALA A 158 -34.99 -8.65 2.43
CA ALA A 158 -34.29 -9.66 1.64
C ALA A 158 -34.58 -9.53 0.14
N ARG A 159 -35.85 -9.40 -0.24
CA ARG A 159 -36.26 -9.18 -1.64
C ARG A 159 -35.68 -7.90 -2.24
N SER A 160 -35.62 -6.82 -1.48
CA SER A 160 -35.03 -5.55 -1.94
C SER A 160 -33.52 -5.66 -2.25
N MET A 161 -32.84 -6.65 -1.65
CA MET A 161 -31.44 -6.96 -1.89
C MET A 161 -31.23 -8.07 -2.92
N GLY A 162 -32.30 -8.61 -3.52
CA GLY A 162 -32.22 -9.79 -4.40
C GLY A 162 -31.82 -11.08 -3.68
N GLN A 163 -32.03 -11.16 -2.36
CA GLN A 163 -31.74 -12.34 -1.56
C GLN A 163 -32.98 -13.23 -1.38
N ASN A 164 -32.74 -14.52 -1.19
CA ASN A 164 -33.80 -15.48 -0.84
C ASN A 164 -34.44 -15.12 0.50
N LEU A 165 -35.70 -15.55 0.68
CA LEU A 165 -36.38 -15.42 1.96
C LEU A 165 -35.57 -16.10 3.07
N PRO A 166 -35.53 -15.52 4.28
CA PRO A 166 -34.84 -16.14 5.41
C PRO A 166 -35.38 -17.55 5.63
N ALA A 167 -34.48 -18.53 5.73
CA ALA A 167 -34.85 -19.89 6.11
C ALA A 167 -35.43 -19.91 7.53
N ALA A 168 -36.22 -20.94 7.86
CA ALA A 168 -36.89 -21.02 9.16
C ALA A 168 -35.91 -21.11 10.35
N ASP A 169 -34.69 -21.55 10.10
CA ASP A 169 -33.58 -21.68 11.04
C ASP A 169 -32.61 -20.47 11.04
N ALA A 170 -32.92 -19.42 10.26
CA ALA A 170 -32.07 -18.25 10.16
C ALA A 170 -31.96 -17.51 11.50
N ILE A 171 -30.73 -17.33 11.98
CA ILE A 171 -30.45 -16.63 13.24
C ILE A 171 -30.41 -15.12 12.99
N PHE A 172 -31.24 -14.39 13.74
CA PHE A 172 -31.27 -12.93 13.75
C PHE A 172 -30.88 -12.36 15.12
N TYR A 173 -30.24 -11.21 15.08
CA TYR A 173 -29.87 -10.42 16.24
C TYR A 173 -30.55 -9.05 16.18
N LYS A 174 -31.02 -8.60 17.33
CA LYS A 174 -31.55 -7.27 17.56
C LYS A 174 -30.48 -6.40 18.19
N VAL A 175 -30.16 -5.28 17.55
CA VAL A 175 -29.14 -4.32 17.99
C VAL A 175 -29.66 -2.88 17.89
N PRO A 176 -29.18 -1.92 18.69
CA PRO A 176 -29.40 -0.51 18.42
C PRO A 176 -28.97 -0.16 17.00
N PHE A 177 -29.78 0.60 16.26
CA PHE A 177 -29.51 0.85 14.84
C PHE A 177 -28.23 1.70 14.63
N GLU A 178 -27.82 2.48 15.63
CA GLU A 178 -26.61 3.28 15.64
C GLU A 178 -25.33 2.46 15.55
N GLU A 179 -25.39 1.17 15.92
CA GLU A 179 -24.25 0.25 15.90
C GLU A 179 -23.99 -0.35 14.51
N VAL A 180 -24.95 -0.22 13.57
CA VAL A 180 -24.85 -0.77 12.20
C VAL A 180 -25.18 0.27 11.12
N PRO A 181 -24.51 1.45 11.12
CA PRO A 181 -24.85 2.56 10.23
C PRO A 181 -24.64 2.23 8.74
N ASP A 182 -23.72 1.33 8.41
CA ASP A 182 -23.48 0.87 7.03
C ASP A 182 -24.60 -0.03 6.49
N LEU A 183 -25.30 -0.77 7.36
CA LEU A 183 -26.48 -1.55 6.99
C LEU A 183 -27.70 -0.64 6.87
N VAL A 184 -27.85 0.31 7.80
CA VAL A 184 -28.96 1.27 7.84
C VAL A 184 -28.95 2.18 6.61
N SER A 185 -27.82 2.81 6.30
CA SER A 185 -27.70 3.72 5.15
C SER A 185 -27.97 3.03 3.81
N GLY A 186 -27.60 1.75 3.70
CA GLY A 186 -27.89 0.92 2.53
C GLY A 186 -29.29 0.31 2.50
N ARG A 187 -30.15 0.57 3.51
CA ARG A 187 -31.47 -0.07 3.67
C ARG A 187 -31.40 -1.62 3.65
N ARG A 188 -30.33 -2.18 4.21
CA ARG A 188 -30.04 -3.63 4.21
C ARG A 188 -30.53 -4.36 5.48
N VAL A 189 -31.18 -3.64 6.39
CA VAL A 189 -31.72 -4.16 7.66
C VAL A 189 -33.09 -3.59 7.91
N PHE A 190 -33.93 -4.36 8.60
CA PHE A 190 -35.21 -3.87 9.10
C PHE A 190 -35.00 -3.11 10.41
N ILE A 191 -35.59 -1.92 10.54
CA ILE A 191 -35.52 -1.09 11.74
C ILE A 191 -36.91 -0.98 12.37
N HIS A 192 -37.01 -1.27 13.66
CA HIS A 192 -38.24 -1.11 14.42
C HIS A 192 -37.93 -0.66 15.84
N LYS A 193 -38.61 0.43 16.28
CA LYS A 193 -38.49 0.99 17.64
C LYS A 193 -37.03 1.17 18.09
N GLY A 194 -36.21 1.81 17.26
CA GLY A 194 -34.79 2.09 17.55
C GLY A 194 -33.84 0.89 17.44
N HIS A 195 -34.33 -0.28 16.99
CA HIS A 195 -33.50 -1.47 16.85
C HIS A 195 -33.44 -1.93 15.39
N ALA A 196 -32.26 -2.33 14.94
CA ALA A 196 -32.04 -3.01 13.68
C ALA A 196 -32.03 -4.54 13.90
N TYR A 197 -32.64 -5.27 12.96
CA TYR A 197 -32.63 -6.72 12.90
C TYR A 197 -31.59 -7.17 11.89
N VAL A 198 -30.55 -7.84 12.37
CA VAL A 198 -29.32 -8.17 11.65
C VAL A 198 -29.20 -9.70 11.57
N ALA A 199 -29.06 -10.23 10.36
CA ALA A 199 -28.84 -11.66 10.16
C ALA A 199 -27.40 -12.06 10.53
N MET A 200 -27.16 -13.35 10.80
CA MET A 200 -25.82 -13.86 11.14
C MET A 200 -24.74 -13.47 10.10
N ASN A 201 -25.06 -13.54 8.80
CA ASN A 201 -24.14 -13.13 7.72
C ASN A 201 -23.83 -11.61 7.70
N GLN A 202 -24.60 -10.79 8.41
CA GLN A 202 -24.43 -9.35 8.51
C GLN A 202 -23.74 -8.91 9.81
N VAL A 203 -23.56 -9.80 10.78
CA VAL A 203 -22.90 -9.55 12.08
C VAL A 203 -21.52 -8.92 11.93
N VAL A 204 -20.81 -9.22 10.84
CA VAL A 204 -19.52 -8.61 10.52
C VAL A 204 -19.58 -7.08 10.56
N SER A 205 -20.69 -6.45 10.15
CA SER A 205 -20.85 -4.99 10.22
C SER A 205 -20.75 -4.47 11.67
N LEU A 206 -21.43 -5.14 12.61
CA LEU A 206 -21.45 -4.77 14.02
C LEU A 206 -20.04 -4.86 14.64
N VAL A 207 -19.39 -6.00 14.46
CA VAL A 207 -18.05 -6.28 15.02
C VAL A 207 -17.00 -5.33 14.42
N VAL A 208 -17.06 -5.09 13.11
CA VAL A 208 -16.14 -4.17 12.41
C VAL A 208 -16.35 -2.73 12.85
N THR A 209 -17.59 -2.28 13.08
CA THR A 209 -17.87 -0.92 13.58
C THR A 209 -17.26 -0.70 14.96
N GLN A 210 -17.44 -1.67 15.88
CA GLN A 210 -16.85 -1.60 17.21
C GLN A 210 -15.31 -1.65 17.17
N PHE A 211 -14.74 -2.53 16.33
CA PHE A 211 -13.31 -2.58 16.10
C PHE A 211 -12.76 -1.23 15.61
N ARG A 212 -13.39 -0.64 14.58
CA ARG A 212 -12.99 0.67 14.04
C ARG A 212 -13.05 1.77 15.11
N SER A 213 -14.11 1.83 15.90
CA SER A 213 -14.26 2.79 17.00
C SER A 213 -13.13 2.63 18.03
N TYR A 214 -12.82 1.38 18.40
CA TYR A 214 -11.75 1.06 19.31
C TYR A 214 -10.37 1.48 18.78
N ILE A 215 -10.00 1.08 17.56
CA ILE A 215 -8.71 1.43 16.95
C ILE A 215 -8.56 2.95 16.82
N SER A 216 -9.62 3.66 16.43
CA SER A 216 -9.61 5.11 16.33
C SER A 216 -9.25 5.77 17.67
N LYS A 217 -9.88 5.34 18.77
CA LYS A 217 -9.55 5.83 20.12
C LYS A 217 -8.13 5.46 20.52
N ALA A 218 -7.70 4.23 20.25
CA ALA A 218 -6.37 3.75 20.57
C ALA A 218 -5.28 4.57 19.85
N LEU A 219 -5.43 4.89 18.56
CA LEU A 219 -4.48 5.71 17.80
C LEU A 219 -4.33 7.12 18.39
N ILE A 220 -5.41 7.72 18.89
CA ILE A 220 -5.36 9.05 19.54
C ILE A 220 -4.55 8.96 20.84
N LEU A 221 -4.80 7.94 21.66
CA LEU A 221 -4.06 7.74 22.91
C LEU A 221 -2.59 7.41 22.65
N THR A 222 -2.30 6.59 21.64
CA THR A 222 -0.94 6.27 21.19
C THR A 222 -0.20 7.53 20.74
N ASN A 223 -0.83 8.40 19.94
CA ASN A 223 -0.20 9.66 19.52
C ASN A 223 0.16 10.56 20.71
N ARG A 224 -0.76 10.71 21.68
CA ARG A 224 -0.51 11.51 22.89
C ARG A 224 0.73 11.00 23.63
N LYS A 225 0.78 9.69 23.89
CA LYS A 225 1.92 9.06 24.58
C LYS A 225 3.21 9.08 23.75
N TRP A 226 3.09 8.92 22.43
CA TRP A 226 4.21 9.02 21.50
C TRP A 226 4.88 10.38 21.60
N THR A 227 4.09 11.44 21.46
CA THR A 227 4.57 12.83 21.42
C THR A 227 5.09 13.29 22.78
N SER A 228 4.47 12.87 23.89
CA SER A 228 4.85 13.32 25.23
C SER A 228 6.09 12.63 25.81
N THR A 229 6.37 11.40 25.38
CA THR A 229 7.27 10.51 26.15
C THR A 229 8.10 9.59 25.27
N ILE A 230 7.45 8.74 24.46
CA ILE A 230 8.16 7.65 23.76
C ILE A 230 9.17 8.20 22.74
N ARG A 231 8.80 9.25 21.99
CA ARG A 231 9.64 9.81 20.93
C ARG A 231 11.01 10.26 21.44
N GLU A 232 11.06 10.89 22.60
CA GLU A 232 12.31 11.37 23.19
C GLU A 232 13.06 10.25 23.92
N GLN A 233 12.35 9.37 24.65
CA GLN A 233 12.97 8.26 25.36
C GLN A 233 13.63 7.23 24.43
N GLU A 234 13.05 7.01 23.24
CA GLU A 234 13.50 6.01 22.27
C GLU A 234 14.15 6.65 21.03
N LYS A 235 14.68 7.86 21.18
CA LYS A 235 15.26 8.68 20.10
C LYS A 235 16.33 7.95 19.30
N ASP A 236 17.15 7.13 19.95
CA ASP A 236 18.27 6.40 19.34
C ASP A 236 17.94 4.94 19.01
N ARG A 237 16.69 4.49 19.25
CA ARG A 237 16.25 3.10 19.03
C ARG A 237 14.99 3.02 18.16
N LEU A 238 13.81 3.25 18.72
CA LEU A 238 12.54 3.05 18.02
C LEU A 238 12.15 4.23 17.15
N THR A 239 12.47 5.46 17.57
CA THR A 239 12.07 6.67 16.84
C THR A 239 12.54 6.68 15.38
N PRO A 240 13.82 6.37 15.07
CA PRO A 240 14.29 6.35 13.69
C PRO A 240 13.56 5.31 12.82
N ILE A 241 13.31 4.11 13.37
CA ILE A 241 12.61 3.03 12.68
C ILE A 241 11.16 3.43 12.39
N VAL A 242 10.45 3.96 13.39
CA VAL A 242 9.04 4.37 13.25
C VAL A 242 8.89 5.54 12.26
N GLU A 243 9.81 6.50 12.28
CA GLU A 243 9.80 7.61 11.33
C GLU A 243 10.15 7.15 9.90
N ALA A 244 11.09 6.21 9.75
CA ALA A 244 11.47 5.64 8.46
C ALA A 244 10.36 4.80 7.83
N LEU A 245 9.67 3.95 8.60
CA LEU A 245 8.63 3.03 8.12
C LEU A 245 7.46 3.71 7.38
N CYS A 246 7.15 4.97 7.69
CA CYS A 246 6.17 5.74 6.91
C CYS A 246 6.61 6.00 5.46
N THR A 247 7.91 6.13 5.27
CA THR A 247 8.55 6.51 4.00
C THR A 247 9.27 5.36 3.29
N SER A 248 9.33 4.19 3.92
CA SER A 248 10.04 3.03 3.40
C SER A 248 9.40 2.49 2.13
N TYR A 249 10.24 2.36 1.11
CA TYR A 249 9.96 1.61 -0.09
C TYR A 249 10.06 0.11 0.23
N LEU A 250 9.03 -0.66 -0.15
CA LEU A 250 8.88 -2.08 0.25
C LEU A 250 9.20 -3.06 -0.89
N GLY A 251 9.60 -2.56 -2.06
CA GLY A 251 9.90 -3.36 -3.24
C GLY A 251 11.38 -3.74 -3.37
N PRO A 252 11.77 -4.38 -4.48
CA PRO A 252 13.13 -4.87 -4.70
C PRO A 252 14.19 -3.77 -4.69
N ASP A 253 15.38 -4.08 -4.17
CA ASP A 253 16.55 -3.21 -4.34
C ASP A 253 17.07 -3.30 -5.78
N TYR A 254 17.25 -2.14 -6.42
CA TYR A 254 17.75 -1.98 -7.79
C TYR A 254 19.19 -1.45 -7.82
N SER A 255 19.91 -1.51 -6.69
CA SER A 255 21.34 -1.16 -6.62
C SER A 255 22.19 -2.00 -7.59
N GLN A 256 21.87 -3.29 -7.72
CA GLN A 256 22.50 -4.22 -8.64
C GLN A 256 21.64 -4.44 -9.90
N PRO A 257 22.27 -4.56 -11.10
CA PRO A 257 21.55 -4.92 -12.32
C PRO A 257 20.90 -6.30 -12.18
N GLN A 258 19.60 -6.41 -12.41
CA GLN A 258 18.86 -7.68 -12.40
C GLN A 258 18.60 -8.17 -13.83
N GLU A 259 18.71 -9.48 -14.05
CA GLU A 259 18.32 -10.40 -15.16
C GLU A 259 18.15 -9.91 -16.62
N PHE A 260 17.69 -8.68 -16.86
CA PHE A 260 17.53 -8.09 -18.19
C PHE A 260 18.85 -7.44 -18.60
N GLY A 261 19.38 -7.88 -19.76
CA GLY A 261 20.72 -7.60 -20.23
C GLY A 261 21.13 -6.12 -20.28
N GLU A 262 22.44 -5.91 -20.35
CA GLU A 262 23.09 -4.61 -20.40
C GLU A 262 22.55 -3.75 -21.55
N ILE A 263 22.07 -2.54 -21.25
CA ILE A 263 21.62 -1.60 -22.27
C ILE A 263 22.83 -0.86 -22.83
N SER A 264 23.00 -0.91 -24.16
CA SER A 264 24.04 -0.13 -24.83
C SER A 264 23.59 1.32 -25.05
N ILE A 265 24.55 2.24 -25.18
CA ILE A 265 24.27 3.65 -25.55
C ILE A 265 23.49 3.74 -26.86
N LYS A 266 23.68 2.83 -27.81
CA LYS A 266 23.04 2.92 -29.14
C LYS A 266 21.53 2.68 -29.06
N ASP A 267 21.08 1.90 -28.08
CA ASP A 267 19.69 1.47 -27.97
C ASP A 267 18.89 2.39 -27.02
N ILE A 268 19.58 3.22 -26.22
CA ILE A 268 18.99 4.01 -25.14
C ILE A 268 17.87 4.95 -25.62
N ASP A 269 18.02 5.55 -26.81
CA ASP A 269 17.03 6.44 -27.41
C ASP A 269 15.72 5.72 -27.75
N GLN A 270 15.82 4.52 -28.33
CA GLN A 270 14.66 3.71 -28.66
C GLN A 270 13.99 3.21 -27.38
N VAL A 271 14.81 2.73 -26.44
CA VAL A 271 14.37 2.19 -25.16
C VAL A 271 13.69 3.27 -24.31
N ALA A 272 14.14 4.53 -24.35
CA ALA A 272 13.50 5.63 -23.66
C ALA A 272 12.06 5.89 -24.15
N LYS A 273 11.83 5.75 -25.47
CA LYS A 273 10.51 5.93 -26.09
C LYS A 273 9.54 4.80 -25.80
N THR A 274 10.01 3.58 -25.56
CA THR A 274 9.13 2.43 -25.34
C THR A 274 9.00 2.05 -23.87
N SER A 275 10.06 2.19 -23.08
CA SER A 275 10.16 1.53 -21.76
C SER A 275 10.47 2.45 -20.60
N PHE A 276 10.80 3.73 -20.82
CA PHE A 276 10.95 4.65 -19.68
C PHE A 276 9.59 5.11 -19.16
N PRO A 277 9.39 5.13 -17.83
CA PRO A 277 8.24 5.81 -17.24
C PRO A 277 8.31 7.31 -17.51
N LEU A 278 7.17 8.00 -17.44
CA LEU A 278 7.07 9.43 -17.77
C LEU A 278 8.09 10.31 -17.04
N CYS A 279 8.40 10.03 -15.77
CA CYS A 279 9.41 10.77 -15.01
C CYS A 279 10.82 10.69 -15.61
N MET A 280 11.21 9.53 -16.13
CA MET A 280 12.53 9.32 -16.74
C MET A 280 12.54 9.75 -18.19
N ARG A 281 11.43 9.55 -18.92
CA ARG A 281 11.27 10.06 -20.28
C ARG A 281 11.41 11.57 -20.34
N HIS A 282 10.76 12.29 -19.42
CA HIS A 282 10.88 13.75 -19.34
C HIS A 282 12.32 14.22 -19.10
N LEU A 283 13.03 13.60 -18.14
CA LEU A 283 14.43 13.93 -17.87
C LEU A 283 15.35 13.62 -19.06
N PHE A 284 15.09 12.51 -19.75
CA PHE A 284 15.85 12.09 -20.91
C PHE A 284 15.64 13.02 -22.13
N GLU A 285 14.40 13.50 -22.34
CA GLU A 285 14.11 14.53 -23.33
C GLU A 285 14.80 15.85 -22.96
N LYS A 286 14.72 16.27 -21.69
CA LYS A 286 15.29 17.53 -21.23
C LYS A 286 16.81 17.59 -21.29
N VAL A 287 17.52 16.49 -21.00
CA VAL A 287 18.98 16.48 -21.14
C VAL A 287 19.42 16.65 -22.60
N LYS A 288 18.65 16.12 -23.56
CA LYS A 288 18.91 16.25 -25.00
C LYS A 288 18.54 17.63 -25.54
N GLU A 289 17.46 18.23 -25.04
CA GLU A 289 17.03 19.57 -25.45
C GLU A 289 17.94 20.66 -24.87
N ASP A 290 18.20 20.59 -23.57
CA ASP A 290 18.90 21.65 -22.84
C ASP A 290 20.41 21.42 -22.78
N HIS A 291 20.91 20.25 -23.22
CA HIS A 291 22.32 19.84 -23.14
C HIS A 291 22.91 19.99 -21.73
N HIS A 292 22.06 19.90 -20.70
CA HIS A 292 22.42 20.00 -19.30
C HIS A 292 21.26 19.52 -18.41
N LEU A 293 21.59 19.05 -17.21
CA LEU A 293 20.61 18.88 -16.13
C LEU A 293 21.20 19.38 -14.81
N LYS A 294 20.36 19.98 -13.97
CA LYS A 294 20.68 20.31 -12.58
C LYS A 294 20.93 19.06 -11.74
N HIS A 295 21.53 19.24 -10.56
CA HIS A 295 21.97 18.12 -9.70
C HIS A 295 20.86 17.08 -9.44
N GLY A 296 19.65 17.52 -9.07
CA GLY A 296 18.53 16.60 -8.83
C GLY A 296 18.15 15.75 -10.05
N GLY A 297 18.15 16.36 -11.25
CA GLY A 297 17.90 15.66 -12.51
C GLY A 297 18.99 14.66 -12.87
N ARG A 298 20.26 15.05 -12.69
CA ARG A 298 21.41 14.15 -12.90
C ARG A 298 21.38 12.94 -11.97
N MET A 299 21.01 13.14 -10.70
CA MET A 299 20.89 12.04 -9.73
C MET A 299 19.73 11.11 -10.09
N GLN A 300 18.53 11.65 -10.33
CA GLN A 300 17.35 10.85 -10.63
C GLN A 300 17.51 10.04 -11.93
N LEU A 301 17.95 10.67 -13.02
CA LEU A 301 18.16 9.98 -14.30
C LEU A 301 19.40 9.08 -14.23
N GLY A 302 20.53 9.56 -13.70
CA GLY A 302 21.78 8.81 -13.67
C GLY A 302 21.71 7.51 -12.87
N LEU A 303 21.07 7.54 -11.70
CA LEU A 303 20.87 6.32 -10.91
C LEU A 303 19.85 5.38 -11.56
N PHE A 304 18.80 5.91 -12.18
CA PHE A 304 17.88 5.09 -12.96
C PHE A 304 18.60 4.36 -14.11
N LEU A 305 19.43 5.07 -14.88
CA LEU A 305 20.24 4.52 -15.98
C LEU A 305 21.19 3.42 -15.50
N LYS A 306 21.83 3.62 -14.34
CA LYS A 306 22.62 2.57 -13.68
C LYS A 306 21.77 1.33 -13.39
N GLY A 307 20.61 1.52 -12.74
CA GLY A 307 19.75 0.41 -12.33
C GLY A 307 19.07 -0.33 -13.50
N VAL A 308 19.00 0.26 -14.70
CA VAL A 308 18.56 -0.45 -15.92
C VAL A 308 19.72 -1.15 -16.65
N GLY A 309 20.94 -1.05 -16.13
CA GLY A 309 22.10 -1.79 -16.64
C GLY A 309 23.03 -1.01 -17.57
N LEU A 310 22.95 0.33 -17.64
CA LEU A 310 23.93 1.13 -18.37
C LEU A 310 25.29 1.04 -17.65
N LYS A 311 26.37 0.70 -18.37
CA LYS A 311 27.71 0.60 -17.78
C LYS A 311 28.29 1.96 -17.44
N LEU A 312 29.27 1.99 -16.54
CA LEU A 312 29.94 3.22 -16.14
C LEU A 312 30.59 3.95 -17.34
N ASP A 313 31.33 3.22 -18.18
CA ASP A 313 32.01 3.81 -19.34
C ASP A 313 30.99 4.40 -20.31
N ASP A 314 29.88 3.67 -20.50
CA ASP A 314 28.78 4.11 -21.35
C ASP A 314 28.04 5.32 -20.77
N ALA A 315 27.85 5.37 -19.45
CA ALA A 315 27.26 6.51 -18.77
C ALA A 315 28.16 7.75 -18.87
N LEU A 316 29.48 7.60 -18.71
CA LEU A 316 30.43 8.70 -18.89
C LEU A 316 30.39 9.21 -20.33
N ALA A 317 30.38 8.32 -21.32
CA ALA A 317 30.28 8.68 -22.72
C ALA A 317 28.95 9.39 -23.03
N PHE A 318 27.82 8.88 -22.53
CA PHE A 318 26.50 9.48 -22.67
C PHE A 318 26.47 10.90 -22.10
N TRP A 319 26.80 11.09 -20.82
CA TRP A 319 26.75 12.40 -20.18
C TRP A 319 27.73 13.38 -20.82
N LYS A 320 28.92 12.93 -21.22
CA LYS A 320 29.92 13.77 -21.88
C LYS A 320 29.45 14.24 -23.25
N ALA A 321 28.84 13.35 -24.04
CA ALA A 321 28.29 13.68 -25.35
C ALA A 321 27.10 14.67 -25.24
N GLU A 322 26.14 14.39 -24.36
CA GLU A 322 24.95 15.24 -24.21
C GLU A 322 25.27 16.62 -23.63
N PHE A 323 26.35 16.75 -22.83
CA PHE A 323 26.76 18.05 -22.26
C PHE A 323 27.75 18.82 -23.14
N ALA A 324 28.37 18.18 -24.14
CA ALA A 324 29.39 18.77 -24.99
C ALA A 324 29.00 20.14 -25.60
N PRO A 325 27.73 20.39 -26.00
CA PRO A 325 27.33 21.69 -26.54
C PRO A 325 27.45 22.86 -25.55
N LYS A 326 27.46 22.61 -24.23
CA LYS A 326 27.51 23.64 -23.19
C LYS A 326 28.69 23.51 -22.23
N VAL A 327 29.35 22.36 -22.19
CA VAL A 327 30.40 22.02 -21.24
C VAL A 327 31.59 21.44 -22.01
N SER A 328 32.77 22.06 -21.87
CA SER A 328 34.00 21.52 -22.47
C SER A 328 34.38 20.17 -21.84
N ALA A 329 35.12 19.35 -22.59
CA ALA A 329 35.57 18.04 -22.11
C ALA A 329 36.35 18.13 -20.78
N GLU A 330 37.24 19.11 -20.64
CA GLU A 330 38.02 19.34 -19.42
C GLU A 330 37.14 19.70 -18.23
N ARG A 331 36.16 20.58 -18.45
CA ARG A 331 35.20 20.97 -17.41
C ARG A 331 34.31 19.80 -17.01
N PHE A 332 33.90 18.99 -17.97
CA PHE A 332 33.14 17.77 -17.71
C PHE A 332 33.89 16.82 -16.79
N ASP A 333 35.15 16.54 -17.13
CA ASP A 333 35.99 15.60 -16.38
C ASP A 333 36.25 16.11 -14.94
N LYS A 334 36.36 17.43 -14.75
CA LYS A 334 36.57 18.06 -13.43
C LYS A 334 35.32 18.15 -12.56
N GLU A 335 34.17 18.54 -13.13
CA GLU A 335 32.96 18.86 -12.36
C GLU A 335 31.94 17.71 -12.28
N TYR A 336 31.92 16.80 -13.27
CA TYR A 336 30.82 15.83 -13.43
C TYR A 336 31.29 14.38 -13.39
N ALA A 337 32.42 14.04 -14.02
CA ALA A 337 32.87 12.65 -14.12
C ALA A 337 33.05 11.98 -12.75
N TYR A 338 33.60 12.69 -11.76
CA TYR A 338 33.73 12.20 -10.37
C TYR A 338 32.39 11.76 -9.79
N ASN A 339 31.37 12.62 -9.86
CA ASN A 339 30.04 12.30 -9.34
C ASN A 339 29.41 11.09 -10.05
N ILE A 340 29.64 10.93 -11.35
CA ILE A 340 29.17 9.77 -12.11
C ILE A 340 29.88 8.51 -11.62
N ARG A 341 31.22 8.50 -11.48
CA ARG A 341 31.95 7.33 -10.97
C ARG A 341 31.56 6.97 -9.54
N HIS A 342 31.30 7.98 -8.72
CA HIS A 342 30.81 7.81 -7.34
C HIS A 342 29.45 7.13 -7.30
N ASN A 343 28.50 7.48 -8.18
CA ASN A 343 27.19 6.83 -8.27
C ASN A 343 27.28 5.33 -8.60
N TYR A 344 28.36 4.88 -9.24
CA TYR A 344 28.65 3.49 -9.59
C TYR A 344 29.56 2.78 -8.58
N GLY A 345 29.82 3.40 -7.41
CA GLY A 345 30.61 2.80 -6.33
C GLY A 345 32.11 2.66 -6.64
N ARG A 346 32.63 3.34 -7.68
CA ARG A 346 34.04 3.26 -8.08
C ARG A 346 34.94 4.31 -7.41
N GLU A 347 34.40 5.20 -6.60
CA GLU A 347 35.14 6.26 -5.88
C GLU A 347 34.63 6.44 -4.43
N GLY A 348 35.44 7.05 -3.56
CA GLY A 348 35.06 7.36 -2.17
C GLY A 348 34.89 6.14 -1.25
N LYS A 349 33.86 6.15 -0.38
CA LYS A 349 33.51 5.04 0.53
C LYS A 349 32.98 3.79 -0.20
N ARG A 350 32.97 3.76 -1.54
CA ARG A 350 32.36 2.71 -2.38
C ARG A 350 30.88 2.46 -2.03
N THR A 351 30.15 3.52 -1.67
CA THR A 351 28.72 3.42 -1.41
C THR A 351 27.98 3.33 -2.73
N ASP A 352 27.40 2.16 -2.99
CA ASP A 352 26.64 1.90 -4.20
C ASP A 352 25.25 2.57 -4.08
N TYR A 353 25.08 3.75 -4.68
CA TYR A 353 23.85 4.52 -4.54
C TYR A 353 22.67 3.80 -5.19
N THR A 354 21.65 3.50 -4.39
CA THR A 354 20.42 2.87 -4.88
C THR A 354 19.62 3.84 -5.76
N PRO A 355 19.10 3.38 -6.91
CA PRO A 355 18.11 4.12 -7.69
C PRO A 355 16.94 4.65 -6.85
N TYR A 356 16.39 5.79 -7.24
CA TYR A 356 15.31 6.42 -6.48
C TYR A 356 13.98 5.70 -6.67
N SER A 357 13.34 5.35 -5.55
CA SER A 357 11.96 4.84 -5.53
C SER A 357 10.95 5.89 -5.97
N CYS A 358 9.76 5.46 -6.40
CA CYS A 358 8.67 6.38 -6.74
C CYS A 358 8.36 7.31 -5.55
N GLN A 359 8.34 6.78 -4.33
CA GLN A 359 8.06 7.57 -3.13
C GLN A 359 9.13 8.65 -2.89
N LYS A 360 10.41 8.36 -3.13
CA LYS A 360 11.49 9.34 -3.05
C LYS A 360 11.34 10.42 -4.12
N ILE A 361 11.05 10.03 -5.36
CA ILE A 361 10.86 10.97 -6.48
C ILE A 361 9.63 11.85 -6.26
N ILE A 362 8.54 11.28 -5.73
CA ILE A 362 7.33 12.01 -5.40
C ILE A 362 7.59 13.01 -4.28
N SER A 363 8.40 12.68 -3.27
CA SER A 363 8.60 13.57 -2.10
C SER A 363 9.51 14.77 -2.38
N VAL A 364 10.39 14.68 -3.37
CA VAL A 364 11.29 15.78 -3.77
C VAL A 364 10.54 16.77 -4.66
N THR A 365 10.48 18.03 -4.24
CA THR A 365 9.81 19.09 -5.00
C THR A 365 10.83 19.85 -5.87
N PRO A 366 10.67 19.87 -7.21
CA PRO A 366 11.60 20.58 -8.10
C PRO A 366 11.47 22.11 -7.95
N GLY A 367 12.60 22.81 -8.03
CA GLY A 367 12.66 24.27 -8.06
C GLY A 367 12.58 24.84 -9.48
N ILE A 368 12.75 26.16 -9.60
CA ILE A 368 12.75 26.85 -10.91
C ILE A 368 13.91 26.31 -11.77
N GLY A 369 13.59 25.83 -12.97
CA GLY A 369 14.56 25.23 -13.90
C GLY A 369 15.05 23.84 -13.51
N ASP A 370 14.41 23.17 -12.54
CA ASP A 370 14.58 21.74 -12.31
C ASP A 370 13.57 20.92 -13.09
N HIS A 371 14.02 19.79 -13.65
CA HIS A 371 13.18 18.85 -14.41
C HIS A 371 12.97 17.50 -13.70
N HIS A 372 13.47 17.36 -12.47
CA HIS A 372 13.33 16.14 -11.69
C HIS A 372 11.98 16.07 -10.96
N GLY A 373 11.71 14.95 -10.28
CA GLY A 373 10.45 14.70 -9.60
C GLY A 373 9.48 13.83 -10.40
N CYS A 374 8.29 13.65 -9.84
CA CYS A 374 7.21 12.88 -10.46
C CYS A 374 6.26 13.78 -11.27
N PRO A 375 6.15 13.59 -12.60
CA PRO A 375 5.26 14.39 -13.44
C PRO A 375 3.80 14.36 -12.98
N TYR A 376 3.31 13.21 -12.52
CA TYR A 376 1.95 13.06 -11.98
C TYR A 376 1.67 13.91 -10.74
N ARG A 377 2.70 14.40 -10.03
CA ARG A 377 2.56 15.30 -8.89
C ARG A 377 2.85 16.76 -9.23
N HIS A 378 3.82 17.03 -10.09
CA HIS A 378 4.40 18.36 -10.25
C HIS A 378 4.05 19.06 -11.56
N PHE A 379 3.58 18.34 -12.58
CA PHE A 379 3.12 19.00 -13.81
C PHE A 379 1.77 19.69 -13.57
N SER A 380 1.51 20.75 -14.33
CA SER A 380 0.15 21.26 -14.47
C SER A 380 -0.71 20.21 -15.18
N GLU A 381 -2.03 20.31 -15.01
CA GLU A 381 -2.96 19.38 -15.63
C GLU A 381 -2.82 19.38 -17.17
N GLU A 382 -2.66 20.55 -17.78
CA GLU A 382 -2.50 20.69 -19.24
C GLU A 382 -1.23 20.00 -19.72
N ASN A 383 -0.11 20.24 -19.02
CA ASN A 383 1.18 19.64 -19.37
C ASN A 383 1.18 18.12 -19.18
N LEU A 384 0.52 17.63 -18.12
CA LEU A 384 0.40 16.20 -17.87
C LEU A 384 -0.45 15.52 -18.95
N ARG A 385 -1.62 16.09 -19.28
CA ARG A 385 -2.50 15.58 -20.35
C ARG A 385 -1.77 15.53 -21.68
N ALA A 386 -1.07 16.60 -22.06
CA ALA A 386 -0.27 16.64 -23.28
C ALA A 386 0.85 15.58 -23.30
N ALA A 387 1.52 15.37 -22.16
CA ALA A 387 2.54 14.33 -22.03
C ALA A 387 1.95 12.91 -22.16
N LEU A 388 0.80 12.63 -21.54
CA LEU A 388 0.12 11.33 -21.63
C LEU A 388 -0.33 11.00 -23.06
N VAL A 389 -0.89 11.98 -23.77
CA VAL A 389 -1.26 11.81 -25.18
C VAL A 389 -0.04 11.48 -26.04
N ARG A 390 1.09 12.16 -25.81
CA ARG A 390 2.36 11.88 -26.49
C ARG A 390 2.91 10.48 -26.20
N MET A 391 2.60 9.92 -25.02
CA MET A 391 2.94 8.53 -24.68
C MET A 391 2.03 7.51 -25.39
N GLY A 392 0.98 7.95 -26.09
CA GLY A 392 0.02 7.07 -26.77
C GLY A 392 -1.17 6.66 -25.91
N VAL A 393 -1.44 7.35 -24.79
CA VAL A 393 -2.60 7.09 -23.95
C VAL A 393 -3.87 7.64 -24.61
N SER A 394 -4.90 6.81 -24.77
CA SER A 394 -6.19 7.24 -25.32
C SER A 394 -6.89 8.28 -24.44
N SER A 395 -7.71 9.16 -25.03
CA SER A 395 -8.40 10.23 -24.29
C SER A 395 -9.22 9.72 -23.10
N ARG A 396 -9.86 8.55 -23.23
CA ARG A 396 -10.61 7.93 -22.12
C ARG A 396 -9.69 7.53 -20.97
N ALA A 397 -8.58 6.84 -21.29
CA ALA A 397 -7.62 6.41 -20.27
C ALA A 397 -6.90 7.62 -19.61
N VAL A 398 -6.75 8.74 -20.32
CA VAL A 398 -6.24 9.98 -19.71
C VAL A 398 -7.16 10.46 -18.58
N GLU A 399 -8.48 10.43 -18.74
CA GLU A 399 -9.39 10.82 -17.65
C GLU A 399 -9.27 9.89 -16.44
N ASP A 400 -9.15 8.58 -16.66
CA ASP A 400 -8.95 7.60 -15.58
C ASP A 400 -7.63 7.85 -14.82
N VAL A 401 -6.56 8.20 -15.56
CA VAL A 401 -5.26 8.59 -14.98
C VAL A 401 -5.41 9.88 -14.18
N MET A 402 -6.10 10.89 -14.72
CA MET A 402 -6.31 12.18 -14.07
C MET A 402 -7.15 12.03 -12.80
N ASP A 403 -8.18 11.18 -12.75
CA ASP A 403 -8.90 10.85 -11.52
C ASP A 403 -7.94 10.39 -10.41
N LYS A 404 -6.98 9.52 -10.73
CA LYS A 404 -5.97 9.07 -9.75
C LYS A 404 -5.05 10.20 -9.32
N VAL A 405 -4.67 11.11 -10.22
CA VAL A 405 -3.87 12.29 -9.90
C VAL A 405 -4.60 13.23 -8.93
N HIS A 406 -5.86 13.54 -9.19
CA HIS A 406 -6.70 14.39 -8.31
C HIS A 406 -6.83 13.80 -6.91
N ASN A 407 -6.94 12.47 -6.82
CA ASN A 407 -6.97 11.72 -5.56
C ASN A 407 -5.56 11.49 -4.96
N ARG A 408 -4.51 12.10 -5.50
CA ARG A 408 -3.10 12.01 -5.05
C ARG A 408 -2.52 10.59 -5.11
N HIS A 409 -3.11 9.71 -5.91
CA HIS A 409 -2.66 8.34 -6.15
C HIS A 409 -1.68 8.29 -7.34
N TYR A 410 -0.56 9.01 -7.24
CA TYR A 410 0.37 9.23 -8.35
C TYR A 410 1.02 7.94 -8.90
N GLN A 411 1.30 6.97 -8.04
CA GLN A 411 1.86 5.67 -8.46
C GLN A 411 0.83 4.86 -9.26
N LEU A 412 -0.43 4.86 -8.83
CA LEU A 412 -1.52 4.23 -9.57
C LEU A 412 -1.79 4.94 -10.90
N ALA A 413 -1.67 6.28 -10.96
CA ALA A 413 -1.74 7.02 -12.21
C ALA A 413 -0.64 6.57 -13.20
N CYS A 414 0.58 6.37 -12.71
CA CYS A 414 1.68 5.78 -13.48
C CYS A 414 1.38 4.34 -13.91
N THR A 415 0.77 3.53 -13.05
CA THR A 415 0.37 2.16 -13.42
C THR A 415 -0.71 2.13 -14.49
N LEU A 416 -1.76 2.95 -14.38
CA LEU A 416 -2.80 3.03 -15.41
C LEU A 416 -2.20 3.49 -16.75
N THR A 417 -1.22 4.40 -16.71
CA THR A 417 -0.47 4.81 -17.90
C THR A 417 0.33 3.65 -18.49
N PHE A 418 1.02 2.86 -17.65
CA PHE A 418 1.72 1.63 -18.09
C PHE A 418 0.75 0.68 -18.80
N GLU A 419 -0.39 0.39 -18.17
CA GLU A 419 -1.40 -0.54 -18.67
C GLU A 419 -1.99 -0.07 -20.00
N ALA A 420 -2.26 1.23 -20.12
CA ALA A 420 -2.77 1.84 -21.36
C ALA A 420 -1.75 1.79 -22.51
N VAL A 421 -0.47 2.05 -22.23
CA VAL A 421 0.60 2.06 -23.24
C VAL A 421 0.97 0.64 -23.69
N HIS A 422 1.00 -0.32 -22.76
CA HIS A 422 1.46 -1.68 -23.06
C HIS A 422 0.32 -2.65 -23.37
N GLY A 423 -0.93 -2.31 -23.08
CA GLY A 423 -2.08 -3.21 -23.22
C GLY A 423 -1.96 -4.46 -22.34
N SER A 424 -1.27 -4.36 -21.20
CA SER A 424 -1.02 -5.45 -20.27
C SER A 424 -1.29 -4.98 -18.84
N SER A 425 -1.97 -5.79 -18.03
CA SER A 425 -2.27 -5.46 -16.64
C SER A 425 -1.00 -5.51 -15.79
N CYS A 426 -0.90 -4.59 -14.81
CA CYS A 426 0.18 -4.56 -13.84
C CYS A 426 -0.42 -4.62 -12.44
N ASP A 427 -0.92 -5.79 -12.03
CA ASP A 427 -1.67 -5.95 -10.78
C ASP A 427 -0.86 -5.59 -9.52
N ALA A 428 0.45 -5.80 -9.55
CA ALA A 428 1.35 -5.49 -8.44
C ALA A 428 1.52 -3.98 -8.20
N GLY A 429 1.15 -3.13 -9.17
CA GLY A 429 1.38 -1.69 -9.10
C GLY A 429 2.84 -1.31 -9.32
N ILE A 430 3.04 -0.11 -9.87
CA ILE A 430 4.37 0.45 -10.12
C ILE A 430 4.82 1.27 -8.90
N ASN A 431 5.86 0.79 -8.24
CA ASN A 431 6.43 1.42 -7.05
C ASN A 431 7.86 1.92 -7.23
N HIS A 432 8.48 1.61 -8.37
CA HIS A 432 9.83 2.05 -8.72
C HIS A 432 9.97 2.29 -10.23
N PRO A 433 10.73 3.31 -10.68
CA PRO A 433 10.99 3.52 -12.12
C PRO A 433 11.68 2.32 -12.80
N ASN A 434 12.69 1.73 -12.16
CA ASN A 434 13.34 0.50 -12.66
C ASN A 434 12.38 -0.70 -12.73
N GLN A 435 11.39 -0.81 -11.83
CA GLN A 435 10.33 -1.82 -11.94
C GLN A 435 9.52 -1.61 -13.23
N TYR A 436 9.05 -0.38 -13.49
CA TYR A 436 8.33 -0.04 -14.72
C TYR A 436 9.14 -0.45 -15.95
N PHE A 437 10.44 -0.13 -15.94
CA PHE A 437 11.34 -0.45 -17.04
C PHE A 437 11.41 -1.96 -17.30
N ILE A 438 11.67 -2.75 -16.24
CA ILE A 438 11.79 -4.21 -16.31
C ILE A 438 10.46 -4.83 -16.79
N ASP A 439 9.33 -4.40 -16.22
CA ASP A 439 8.03 -4.91 -16.60
C ASP A 439 7.68 -4.55 -18.05
N SER A 440 8.05 -3.35 -18.51
CA SER A 440 7.89 -2.94 -19.92
C SER A 440 8.70 -3.83 -20.85
N GLN A 441 9.99 -4.06 -20.54
CA GLN A 441 10.86 -4.93 -21.33
C GLN A 441 10.31 -6.35 -21.40
N ARG A 442 9.83 -6.90 -20.27
CA ARG A 442 9.19 -8.22 -20.24
C ARG A 442 7.97 -8.31 -21.15
N VAL A 443 7.12 -7.28 -21.17
CA VAL A 443 5.94 -7.23 -22.06
C VAL A 443 6.34 -7.09 -23.54
N LEU A 444 7.38 -6.33 -23.86
CA LEU A 444 7.83 -6.17 -25.24
C LEU A 444 8.50 -7.44 -25.77
N GLN A 445 9.32 -8.11 -24.95
CA GLN A 445 9.95 -9.38 -25.32
C GLN A 445 8.92 -10.49 -25.54
N SER A 446 7.87 -10.57 -24.70
CA SER A 446 6.81 -11.58 -24.87
C SER A 446 6.00 -11.35 -26.16
N LYS A 447 5.77 -10.10 -26.56
CA LYS A 447 5.13 -9.76 -27.84
C LYS A 447 6.01 -10.10 -29.05
N ASN A 448 7.32 -9.93 -28.95
CA ASN A 448 8.24 -10.26 -30.04
C ASN A 448 8.45 -11.78 -30.18
N GLY A 449 8.43 -12.53 -29.09
CA GLY A 449 8.57 -13.99 -29.09
C GLY A 449 7.30 -14.76 -29.51
N SER A 450 6.15 -14.11 -29.59
CA SER A 450 4.88 -14.71 -30.03
C SER A 450 4.59 -14.55 -31.52
N VAL A 451 5.53 -13.94 -32.27
CA VAL A 451 5.47 -13.72 -33.73
C VAL A 451 6.51 -14.59 -34.47
N ALA A 452 7.18 -15.51 -33.77
CA ALA A 452 8.17 -16.45 -34.33
C ALA A 452 7.59 -17.86 -34.51
#